data_AF-A0A524GGZ0-F1
#
_entry.id   AF-A0A524GGZ0-F1
#
_cell.length_a   1.000
_cell.length_b   1.000
_cell.length_c   1.000
_cell.angle_alpha   90.00
_cell.angle_beta   90.00
_cell.angle_gamma   90.00
#
_symmetry.space_group_name_H-M   'P 1'
#
loop_
_entity.id
_entity.type
_entity.pdbx_description
1 polymer ?
#
loop_
_entity_poly.entity_id
_entity_poly.type
_entity_poly.pdbx_seq_one_letter_code
_entity_poly.pdbx_strand_id
1 'polypeptide(L)'
;VTSAPQDAPCPVQDTHIALTTFQLMAHARGVGTVWDGLFMMAISLCPDLVPRLGIPENHTLGYAMAFGAPAVEFHRTVQRGPARVNVVK
;
A
#
# COMPACT_ATOMS: atom_id res chain seq x y z
N VAL A 1 7.32 -3.65 -0.84
CA VAL A 1 6.79 -3.43 0.52
C VAL A 1 7.37 -2.14 1.05
N THR A 2 6.59 -1.31 1.75
CA THR A 2 7.10 -0.13 2.46
C THR A 2 7.34 -0.44 3.92
N SER A 3 8.31 0.26 4.52
CA SER A 3 8.60 0.21 5.95
C SER A 3 9.11 1.58 6.40
N ALA A 4 8.97 1.88 7.69
CA ALA A 4 9.46 3.13 8.28
C ALA A 4 9.99 2.86 9.69
N PRO A 5 10.96 3.65 10.19
CA PRO A 5 11.44 3.54 11.57
C PRO A 5 10.29 3.59 12.57
N GLN A 6 10.34 2.72 13.58
CA GLN A 6 9.32 2.62 14.64
C GLN A 6 9.18 3.91 15.46
N ASP A 7 10.25 4.70 15.54
CA ASP A 7 10.35 5.98 16.25
C ASP A 7 10.01 7.20 15.37
N ALA A 8 9.64 6.98 14.10
CA ALA A 8 9.13 8.06 13.27
C ALA A 8 7.82 8.65 13.86
N PRO A 9 7.50 9.93 13.60
CA PRO A 9 6.27 10.52 14.11
C PRO A 9 4.99 9.83 13.61
N CYS A 10 4.99 9.36 12.36
CA CYS A 10 3.80 8.86 11.67
C CYS A 10 4.11 7.64 10.76
N PRO A 11 4.74 6.55 11.27
CA PRO A 11 5.30 5.48 10.43
C PRO A 11 4.24 4.77 9.57
N VAL A 12 3.02 4.63 10.09
CA VAL A 12 1.92 4.03 9.34
C VAL A 12 1.48 4.94 8.19
N GLN A 13 1.29 6.23 8.45
CA GLN A 13 0.84 7.18 7.46
C GLN A 13 1.92 7.38 6.39
N ASP A 14 3.18 7.52 6.79
CA ASP A 14 4.32 7.71 5.90
C ASP A 14 4.43 6.58 4.88
N THR A 15 4.29 5.33 5.34
CA THR A 15 4.37 4.15 4.47
C THR A 15 3.18 4.02 3.51
N HIS A 16 1.97 4.39 3.94
CA HIS A 16 0.78 4.39 3.09
C HIS A 16 0.79 5.53 2.06
N ILE A 17 1.23 6.72 2.46
CA ILE A 17 1.38 7.88 1.57
C ILE A 17 2.44 7.59 0.51
N ALA A 18 3.57 6.99 0.91
CA ALA A 18 4.62 6.56 -0.02
C ALA A 18 4.07 5.60 -1.09
N LEU A 19 3.32 4.56 -0.69
CA LEU A 19 2.69 3.64 -1.64
C LEU A 19 1.63 4.29 -2.52
N THR A 20 0.81 5.18 -1.95
CA THR A 20 -0.20 5.92 -2.73
C THR A 20 0.46 6.78 -3.80
N THR A 21 1.56 7.46 -3.44
CA THR A 21 2.35 8.28 -4.37
C THR A 21 2.98 7.42 -5.46
N PHE A 22 3.58 6.27 -5.08
CA PHE A 22 4.13 5.30 -6.02
C PHE A 22 3.05 4.76 -6.97
N GLN A 23 1.87 4.41 -6.47
CA GLN A 23 0.75 3.94 -7.28
C GLN A 23 0.33 4.98 -8.34
N LEU A 24 0.18 6.25 -7.95
CA LEU A 24 -0.17 7.31 -8.89
C LEU A 24 0.91 7.48 -9.98
N MET A 25 2.18 7.45 -9.59
CA MET A 25 3.30 7.49 -10.54
C MET A 25 3.30 6.28 -11.49
N ALA A 26 3.11 5.08 -10.95
CA ALA A 26 3.08 3.84 -11.71
C ALA A 26 1.97 3.87 -12.77
N HIS A 27 0.76 4.27 -12.38
CA HIS A 27 -0.36 4.43 -13.31
C HIS A 27 -0.09 5.48 -14.38
N ALA A 28 0.52 6.61 -14.03
CA ALA A 28 0.92 7.63 -15.01
C ALA A 28 1.95 7.13 -16.03
N ARG A 29 2.59 5.97 -15.78
CA ARG A 29 3.56 5.31 -16.66
C ARG A 29 3.07 3.97 -17.20
N GLY A 30 1.77 3.69 -17.13
CA GLY A 30 1.19 2.45 -17.65
C GLY A 30 1.55 1.19 -16.87
N VAL A 31 2.08 1.33 -15.64
CA VAL A 31 2.35 0.22 -14.73
C VAL A 31 1.11 -0.03 -13.87
N GLY A 32 0.65 -1.27 -13.84
CA GLY A 32 -0.45 -1.70 -12.98
C GLY A 32 0.06 -1.94 -11.57
N THR A 33 -0.79 -1.67 -10.58
CA THR A 33 -0.47 -1.87 -9.16
C THR A 33 -1.66 -2.46 -8.41
N VAL A 34 -1.40 -3.26 -7.38
CA VAL A 34 -2.41 -3.75 -6.44
C VAL A 34 -1.88 -3.67 -5.02
N TRP A 35 -2.69 -3.15 -4.10
CA TRP A 35 -2.44 -3.25 -2.67
C TRP A 35 -2.62 -4.70 -2.24
N ASP A 36 -1.52 -5.35 -1.90
CA ASP A 36 -1.47 -6.80 -1.72
C ASP A 36 -1.83 -7.21 -0.29
N GLY A 37 -3.13 -7.25 -0.01
CA GLY A 37 -3.64 -7.72 1.28
C GLY A 37 -3.38 -9.22 1.52
N LEU A 38 -3.21 -10.02 0.46
CA LEU A 38 -2.88 -11.44 0.60
C LEU A 38 -1.48 -11.61 1.19
N PHE A 39 -0.50 -10.85 0.68
CA PHE A 39 0.85 -10.82 1.26
C PHE A 39 0.81 -10.40 2.73
N MET A 40 0.04 -9.37 3.09
CA MET A 40 -0.09 -8.92 4.48
C MET A 40 -0.66 -10.00 5.39
N MET A 41 -1.67 -10.75 4.92
CA MET A 41 -2.21 -11.91 5.66
C MET A 41 -1.17 -13.04 5.78
N ALA A 42 -0.41 -13.34 4.73
CA ALA A 42 0.63 -14.37 4.77
C ALA A 42 1.71 -14.05 5.80
N ILE A 43 2.18 -12.79 5.85
CA ILE A 43 3.14 -12.34 6.86
C ILE A 43 2.56 -12.41 8.28
N SER A 44 1.27 -12.10 8.45
CA SER A 44 0.60 -12.24 9.74
C SER A 44 0.51 -13.71 10.22
N LEU A 45 0.41 -14.66 9.31
CA LEU A 45 0.34 -16.10 9.62
C LEU A 45 1.73 -16.74 9.77
N CYS A 46 2.75 -16.14 9.13
CA CYS A 46 4.12 -16.62 9.14
C CYS A 46 5.10 -15.46 9.45
N PRO A 47 5.15 -15.00 10.72
CA PRO A 47 5.96 -13.84 11.11
C PRO A 47 7.46 -14.02 10.85
N ASP A 48 7.95 -15.26 10.85
CA ASP A 48 9.34 -15.62 10.53
C ASP A 48 9.76 -15.26 9.09
N LEU A 49 8.80 -14.89 8.22
CA LEU A 49 9.08 -14.39 6.89
C LEU A 49 9.54 -12.93 6.89
N VAL A 50 9.18 -12.12 7.89
CA VAL A 50 9.52 -10.68 7.94
C VAL A 50 11.03 -10.44 7.91
N PRO A 51 11.85 -11.12 8.73
CA PRO A 51 13.31 -10.93 8.70
C PRO A 51 13.93 -11.29 7.34
N ARG A 52 13.28 -12.18 6.57
CA ARG A 52 13.74 -12.61 5.24
C ARG A 52 13.51 -11.57 4.16
N LEU A 53 12.74 -10.51 4.44
CA LEU A 53 12.47 -9.41 3.50
C LEU A 53 13.61 -8.38 3.43
N GLY A 54 14.62 -8.47 4.30
CA GLY A 54 15.71 -7.50 4.35
C GLY A 54 15.31 -6.12 4.87
N ILE A 55 14.22 -6.06 5.66
CA ILE A 55 13.77 -4.83 6.32
C ILE A 55 14.59 -4.64 7.61
N PRO A 56 15.07 -3.41 7.93
CA PRO A 56 15.75 -3.14 9.19
C PRO A 56 14.90 -3.51 10.42
N GLU A 57 15.53 -4.05 11.46
CA GLU A 57 14.82 -4.50 12.67
C GLU A 57 14.07 -3.36 13.40
N ASN A 58 14.58 -2.12 13.29
CA ASN A 58 13.95 -0.95 13.88
C ASN A 58 12.82 -0.37 13.02
N HIS A 59 12.42 -1.04 11.93
CA HIS A 59 11.32 -0.59 11.08
C HIS A 59 10.02 -1.32 11.39
N THR A 60 8.91 -0.59 11.31
CA THR A 60 7.57 -1.15 11.20
C THR A 60 7.25 -1.41 9.74
N LEU A 61 6.75 -2.61 9.43
CA LEU A 61 6.24 -2.95 8.11
C LEU A 61 4.95 -2.18 7.85
N GLY A 62 4.90 -1.43 6.74
CA GLY A 62 3.75 -0.61 6.36
C GLY A 62 2.70 -1.40 5.60
N TYR A 63 2.90 -1.55 4.28
CA TYR A 63 2.05 -2.40 3.45
C TYR A 63 2.81 -2.93 2.22
N ALA A 64 2.27 -3.96 1.57
CA ALA A 64 2.82 -4.52 0.34
C ALA A 64 2.02 -4.09 -0.89
N MET A 65 2.73 -3.80 -1.97
CA MET A 65 2.13 -3.51 -3.27
C MET A 65 2.84 -4.34 -4.32
N ALA A 66 2.07 -5.10 -5.08
CA ALA A 66 2.55 -5.76 -6.28
C ALA A 66 2.36 -4.81 -7.48
N PHE A 67 3.30 -4.85 -8.43
CA PHE A 67 3.28 -3.96 -9.59
C PHE A 67 3.93 -4.65 -10.81
N GLY A 68 3.54 -4.22 -12.01
CA GLY A 68 4.07 -4.76 -13.26
C GLY A 68 3.30 -4.31 -14.50
N ALA A 69 3.63 -4.89 -15.65
CA ALA A 69 2.86 -4.69 -16.88
C ALA A 69 1.42 -5.23 -16.68
N PRO A 70 0.38 -4.41 -16.88
CA PRO A 70 -1.00 -4.90 -16.76
C PRO A 70 -1.27 -6.00 -17.79
N ALA A 71 -1.74 -7.16 -17.33
CA ALA A 71 -2.20 -8.23 -18.22
C ALA A 71 -3.60 -7.96 -18.81
N VAL A 72 -4.38 -7.11 -18.13
CA VAL A 72 -5.73 -6.71 -18.53
C VAL A 72 -5.91 -5.22 -18.26
N GLU A 73 -6.79 -4.59 -19.05
CA GLU A 73 -7.21 -3.21 -18.82
C GLU A 73 -8.47 -3.21 -17.96
N PHE A 74 -8.37 -2.65 -16.75
CA PHE A 74 -9.55 -2.45 -15.92
C PHE A 74 -10.24 -1.14 -16.32
N HIS A 75 -11.48 -1.24 -16.76
CA HIS A 75 -12.32 -0.06 -16.87
C HIS A 75 -12.56 0.57 -15.50
N ARG A 76 -12.80 1.88 -15.50
CA ARG A 76 -13.11 2.67 -14.30
C ARG A 76 -14.12 1.91 -13.42
N THR A 77 -13.79 1.78 -12.14
CA THR A 77 -14.68 1.14 -11.15
C THR A 77 -16.00 1.91 -11.02
N VAL A 78 -17.02 1.25 -10.46
CA VAL A 78 -18.35 1.82 -10.25
C VAL A 78 -18.23 3.18 -9.55
N GLN A 79 -18.73 4.22 -10.21
CA GLN A 79 -18.86 5.53 -9.58
C GLN A 79 -19.91 5.41 -8.48
N ARG A 80 -19.47 5.58 -7.22
CA ARG A 80 -20.38 5.62 -6.08
C ARG A 80 -21.15 6.95 -6.12
N GLY A 81 -22.36 6.95 -5.56
CA GLY A 81 -23.16 8.17 -5.43
C GLY A 81 -22.48 9.25 -4.57
N PRO A 82 -23.11 10.43 -4.43
CA PRO A 82 -22.56 11.54 -3.68
C PRO A 82 -22.11 11.14 -2.27
N ALA A 83 -21.00 11.72 -1.80
CA ALA A 83 -20.52 11.49 -0.45
C ALA A 83 -21.55 12.00 0.58
N ARG A 84 -21.83 11.20 1.60
CA ARG A 84 -22.69 11.59 2.72
C ARG A 84 -21.88 12.46 3.69
N VAL A 85 -21.79 13.75 3.40
CA VAL A 85 -21.04 14.71 4.22
C VAL A 85 -21.99 15.40 5.20
N ASN A 86 -21.70 15.28 6.51
CA ASN A 86 -22.34 16.11 7.53
C ASN A 86 -21.47 17.35 7.75
N VAL A 87 -21.86 18.48 7.18
CA VAL A 87 -21.15 19.75 7.39
C VAL A 87 -21.68 20.39 8.66
N VAL A 88 -20.85 20.37 9.71
CA VAL A 88 -21.12 21.12 10.94
C VAL A 88 -20.58 22.54 10.72
N LYS A 89 -21.46 23.54 10.87
CA LYS A 89 -21.10 24.96 10.85
C LYS A 89 -20.81 25.45 12.25
#